data_AF-A0A3M5P8S6-F1
#
_entry.id   AF-A0A3M5P8S6-F1
#
_cell.length_a   1.000
_cell.length_b   1.000
_cell.length_c   1.000
_cell.angle_alpha   90.00
_cell.angle_beta   90.00
_cell.angle_gamma   90.00
#
_symmetry.space_group_name_H-M   'P 1'
#
loop_
_entity.id
_entity.type
_entity.pdbx_description
1 polymer ?
#
loop_
_entity_poly.entity_id
_entity_poly.type
_entity_poly.pdbx_seq_one_letter_code
_entity_poly.pdbx_strand_id
1 'polypeptide(L)'
;MGRSVAMTGLFEKKWKCFKRTLTYVGWSLLWLLLWDIGVTTDFMLMDGIGIDLPLMPLTLLCSALIVLISFRNSSAYNRWWEARTLWGAMVNTSRSYGRQVLTLIDGEGARRENPVKGLLFRRHVAYLRALRAHLKGDVSTAELDGLVPDVEIERARDSNNFPNDILSGSAAIIAEEFAQGRLDSIRFSRLETTLVDLSNCQGGMERIANTPLPYPYVYFPRLFSALFCVIMPLSMVTTLGWFTPIISTVVGCMLLAMERIGTDLQAPFGNSQHRIRMEDLCKNIEKNLCSMYNEPEQGPLLTHLKALIGPIAPSARQVTA
;
A
#
# COMPACT_ATOMS: atom_id res chain seq x y z
N MET A 1 -28.96 -30.16 4.95
CA MET A 1 -29.22 -28.70 4.98
C MET A 1 -27.96 -27.82 4.84
N GLY A 2 -26.75 -28.24 5.23
CA GLY A 2 -25.54 -27.39 5.16
C GLY A 2 -24.94 -27.12 3.75
N ARG A 3 -25.25 -27.95 2.74
CA ARG A 3 -24.72 -27.77 1.36
C ARG A 3 -25.39 -26.65 0.56
N SER A 4 -26.66 -26.34 0.86
CA SER A 4 -27.44 -25.31 0.13
C SER A 4 -27.02 -23.88 0.52
N VAL A 5 -26.76 -23.65 1.81
CA VAL A 5 -26.33 -22.35 2.37
C VAL A 5 -24.91 -21.97 1.95
N ALA A 6 -24.01 -22.95 1.82
CA ALA A 6 -22.65 -22.72 1.32
C ALA A 6 -22.65 -22.34 -0.18
N MET A 7 -23.55 -22.91 -0.98
CA MET A 7 -23.67 -22.60 -2.41
C MET A 7 -24.25 -21.21 -2.66
N THR A 8 -25.23 -20.79 -1.84
CA THR A 8 -25.80 -19.43 -1.90
C THR A 8 -24.75 -18.38 -1.53
N GLY A 9 -23.96 -18.59 -0.46
CA GLY A 9 -22.90 -17.65 -0.07
C GLY A 9 -21.75 -17.55 -1.09
N LEU A 10 -21.45 -18.63 -1.83
CA LEU A 10 -20.47 -18.61 -2.92
C LEU A 10 -21.02 -17.85 -4.14
N PHE A 11 -22.28 -18.07 -4.48
CA PHE A 11 -22.96 -17.39 -5.59
C PHE A 11 -23.14 -15.90 -5.29
N GLU A 12 -23.45 -15.54 -4.06
CA GLU A 12 -23.60 -14.15 -3.62
C GLU A 12 -22.25 -13.41 -3.61
N LYS A 13 -21.16 -14.07 -3.18
CA LYS A 13 -19.80 -13.54 -3.33
C LYS A 13 -19.41 -13.39 -4.80
N LYS A 14 -19.70 -14.38 -5.64
CA LYS A 14 -19.43 -14.32 -7.10
C LYS A 14 -20.25 -13.21 -7.76
N TRP A 15 -21.51 -13.05 -7.40
CA TRP A 15 -22.40 -12.01 -7.91
C TRP A 15 -22.01 -10.62 -7.44
N LYS A 16 -21.57 -10.47 -6.18
CA LYS A 16 -21.03 -9.22 -5.65
C LYS A 16 -19.70 -8.84 -6.31
N CYS A 17 -18.85 -9.83 -6.62
CA CYS A 17 -17.63 -9.64 -7.39
C CYS A 17 -17.95 -9.23 -8.83
N PHE A 18 -18.86 -9.96 -9.49
CA PHE A 18 -19.33 -9.66 -10.84
C PHE A 18 -19.97 -8.28 -10.94
N LYS A 19 -20.88 -7.92 -10.02
CA LYS A 19 -21.45 -6.57 -9.93
C LYS A 19 -20.36 -5.53 -9.75
N ARG A 20 -19.37 -5.75 -8.86
CA ARG A 20 -18.26 -4.82 -8.67
C ARG A 20 -17.44 -4.63 -9.95
N THR A 21 -17.08 -5.71 -10.64
CA THR A 21 -16.39 -5.66 -11.94
C THR A 21 -17.22 -4.95 -12.99
N LEU A 22 -18.53 -5.22 -13.02
CA LEU A 22 -19.46 -4.53 -13.90
C LEU A 22 -19.63 -3.06 -13.50
N THR A 23 -19.55 -2.67 -12.22
CA THR A 23 -19.57 -1.24 -11.83
C THR A 23 -18.22 -0.55 -12.10
N TYR A 24 -17.14 -1.31 -12.15
CA TYR A 24 -15.76 -0.84 -12.32
C TYR A 24 -15.48 -0.33 -13.74
N VAL A 25 -16.15 -0.90 -14.75
CA VAL A 25 -16.04 -0.53 -16.17
C VAL A 25 -17.41 -0.17 -16.78
N GLY A 26 -18.51 -0.42 -16.06
CA GLY A 26 -19.85 -0.57 -16.64
C GLY A 26 -20.43 0.64 -17.33
N TRP A 27 -20.08 1.86 -16.90
CA TRP A 27 -20.60 3.03 -17.61
C TRP A 27 -20.02 3.11 -19.02
N SER A 28 -18.70 2.95 -19.16
CA SER A 28 -18.03 2.89 -20.46
C SER A 28 -18.50 1.69 -21.28
N LEU A 29 -18.65 0.52 -20.63
CA LEU A 29 -19.14 -0.69 -21.29
C LEU A 29 -20.57 -0.53 -21.83
N LEU A 30 -21.46 0.12 -21.08
CA LEU A 30 -22.84 0.36 -21.48
C LEU A 30 -22.90 1.27 -22.71
N TRP A 31 -22.12 2.35 -22.74
CA TRP A 31 -22.04 3.21 -23.92
C TRP A 31 -21.47 2.48 -25.14
N LEU A 32 -20.47 1.62 -24.94
CA LEU A 32 -19.93 0.78 -26.01
C LEU A 32 -20.96 -0.25 -26.50
N LEU A 33 -21.75 -0.87 -25.62
CA LEU A 33 -22.82 -1.78 -26.02
C LEU A 33 -23.90 -1.06 -26.83
N LEU A 34 -24.31 0.14 -26.39
CA LEU A 34 -25.26 0.95 -27.15
C LEU A 34 -24.71 1.35 -28.52
N TRP A 35 -23.43 1.70 -28.58
CA TRP A 35 -22.71 1.96 -29.83
C TRP A 35 -22.71 0.72 -30.73
N ASP A 36 -22.36 -0.45 -30.21
CA ASP A 36 -22.35 -1.70 -30.96
C ASP A 36 -23.74 -2.04 -31.54
N ILE A 37 -24.81 -1.84 -30.75
CA ILE A 37 -26.19 -2.03 -31.19
C ILE A 37 -26.52 -1.06 -32.33
N GLY A 38 -26.12 0.20 -32.20
CA GLY A 38 -26.31 1.23 -33.24
C GLY A 38 -25.63 0.83 -34.55
N VAL A 39 -24.34 0.49 -34.51
CA VAL A 39 -23.55 0.04 -35.66
C VAL A 39 -24.16 -1.21 -36.31
N THR A 40 -24.56 -2.19 -35.50
CA THR A 40 -25.14 -3.44 -36.00
C THR A 40 -26.48 -3.19 -36.69
N THR A 41 -27.34 -2.35 -36.10
CA THR A 41 -28.66 -2.03 -36.64
C THR A 41 -28.55 -1.24 -37.94
N ASP A 42 -27.68 -0.23 -37.98
CA ASP A 42 -27.38 0.59 -39.15
C ASP A 42 -26.94 -0.29 -40.34
N PHE A 43 -25.92 -1.14 -40.11
CA PHE A 43 -25.38 -2.02 -41.14
C PHE A 43 -26.38 -3.08 -41.62
N MET A 44 -27.15 -3.70 -40.72
CA MET A 44 -28.08 -4.78 -41.05
C MET A 44 -29.38 -4.29 -41.71
N LEU A 45 -29.82 -3.05 -41.44
CA LEU A 45 -31.09 -2.52 -41.99
C LEU A 45 -30.92 -1.63 -43.23
N MET A 46 -29.74 -1.03 -43.44
CA MET A 46 -29.51 -0.10 -44.57
C MET A 46 -28.94 -0.78 -45.83
N ASP A 47 -29.23 -2.07 -46.04
CA ASP A 47 -28.85 -2.86 -47.24
C ASP A 47 -27.40 -2.64 -47.71
N GLY A 48 -26.45 -2.62 -46.76
CA GLY A 48 -25.02 -2.67 -47.06
C GLY A 48 -24.37 -1.37 -47.54
N ILE A 49 -25.02 -0.21 -47.41
CA ILE A 49 -24.36 1.11 -47.58
C ILE A 49 -23.60 1.49 -46.29
N GLY A 50 -22.85 0.53 -45.73
CA GLY A 50 -22.08 0.68 -44.51
C GLY A 50 -20.59 0.88 -44.80
N ILE A 51 -19.89 1.57 -43.89
CA ILE A 51 -18.43 1.63 -43.91
C ILE A 51 -17.89 0.27 -43.49
N ASP A 52 -17.37 -0.52 -44.43
CA ASP A 52 -16.67 -1.77 -44.15
C ASP A 52 -15.18 -1.50 -43.87
N LEU A 53 -14.72 -1.89 -42.68
CA LEU A 53 -13.32 -1.80 -42.30
C LEU A 53 -12.69 -3.21 -42.31
N PRO A 54 -11.55 -3.41 -43.01
CA PRO A 54 -10.94 -4.72 -43.10
C PRO A 54 -10.49 -5.24 -41.72
N LEU A 55 -10.73 -6.54 -41.48
CA LEU A 55 -10.45 -7.18 -40.18
C LEU A 55 -8.94 -7.33 -39.89
N MET A 56 -8.10 -7.47 -40.92
CA MET A 56 -6.66 -7.74 -40.73
C MET A 56 -5.90 -6.62 -40.00
N PRO A 57 -6.06 -5.33 -40.35
CA PRO A 57 -5.46 -4.24 -39.56
C PRO A 57 -5.94 -4.21 -38.10
N LEU A 58 -7.21 -4.57 -37.86
CA LEU A 58 -7.78 -4.56 -36.52
C LEU A 58 -7.16 -5.61 -35.61
N THR A 59 -6.92 -6.83 -36.11
CA THR A 59 -6.30 -7.90 -35.31
C THR A 59 -4.86 -7.55 -34.94
N LEU A 60 -4.08 -6.96 -35.87
CA LEU A 60 -2.74 -6.45 -35.60
C LEU A 60 -2.75 -5.36 -34.53
N LEU A 61 -3.69 -4.42 -34.62
CA LEU A 61 -3.83 -3.35 -33.64
C LEU A 61 -4.21 -3.90 -32.26
N CYS A 62 -5.10 -4.90 -32.19
CA CYS A 62 -5.45 -5.60 -30.96
C CYS A 62 -4.23 -6.27 -30.31
N SER A 63 -3.44 -7.02 -31.08
CA SER A 63 -2.23 -7.67 -30.57
C SER A 63 -1.21 -6.66 -30.04
N ALA A 64 -0.98 -5.56 -30.77
CA ALA A 64 -0.10 -4.48 -30.32
C ALA A 64 -0.61 -3.82 -29.02
N LEU A 65 -1.93 -3.59 -28.91
CA LEU A 65 -2.54 -3.03 -27.71
C LEU A 65 -2.38 -3.93 -26.49
N ILE A 66 -2.62 -5.23 -26.63
CA ILE A 66 -2.48 -6.19 -25.52
C ILE A 66 -1.06 -6.17 -24.98
N VAL A 67 -0.05 -6.16 -25.86
CA VAL A 67 1.36 -6.07 -25.49
C VAL A 67 1.65 -4.76 -24.75
N LEU A 68 1.19 -3.63 -25.28
CA LEU A 68 1.40 -2.32 -24.68
C LEU A 68 0.76 -2.20 -23.28
N ILE A 69 -0.49 -2.67 -23.13
CA ILE A 69 -1.20 -2.71 -21.84
C ILE A 69 -0.48 -3.64 -20.86
N SER A 70 0.01 -4.80 -21.33
CA SER A 70 0.73 -5.76 -20.49
C SER A 70 2.01 -5.16 -19.89
N PHE A 71 2.83 -4.50 -20.70
CA PHE A 71 4.04 -3.82 -20.21
C PHE A 71 3.74 -2.72 -19.19
N ARG A 72 2.70 -1.91 -19.45
CA ARG A 72 2.22 -0.91 -18.50
C ARG A 72 1.77 -1.55 -17.19
N ASN A 73 0.95 -2.60 -17.27
CA ASN A 73 0.41 -3.28 -16.10
C ASN A 73 1.50 -3.94 -15.25
N SER A 74 2.51 -4.53 -15.89
CA SER A 74 3.68 -5.06 -15.20
C SER A 74 4.43 -3.96 -14.44
N SER A 75 4.64 -2.80 -15.07
CA SER A 75 5.28 -1.65 -14.43
C SER A 75 4.47 -1.10 -13.23
N ALA A 76 3.15 -0.98 -13.40
CA ALA A 76 2.24 -0.56 -12.33
C ALA A 76 2.21 -1.57 -11.17
N TYR A 77 2.21 -2.86 -11.48
CA TYR A 77 2.26 -3.92 -10.47
C TYR A 77 3.55 -3.89 -9.66
N ASN A 78 4.71 -3.75 -10.31
CA ASN A 78 6.01 -3.67 -9.62
C ASN A 78 6.04 -2.49 -8.62
N ARG A 79 5.53 -1.33 -9.04
CA ARG A 79 5.40 -0.14 -8.20
C ARG A 79 4.48 -0.38 -6.99
N TRP A 80 3.34 -1.06 -7.20
CA TRP A 80 2.44 -1.44 -6.12
C TRP A 80 3.10 -2.41 -5.13
N TRP A 81 3.80 -3.41 -5.66
CA TRP A 81 4.48 -4.44 -4.86
C TRP A 81 5.63 -3.83 -4.04
N GLU A 82 6.41 -2.93 -4.63
CA GLU A 82 7.47 -2.18 -3.94
C GLU A 82 6.90 -1.36 -2.77
N ALA A 83 5.82 -0.60 -2.99
CA ALA A 83 5.14 0.15 -1.94
C ALA A 83 4.65 -0.76 -0.81
N ARG A 84 4.09 -1.93 -1.14
CA ARG A 84 3.64 -2.91 -0.14
C ARG A 84 4.81 -3.50 0.64
N THR A 85 5.95 -3.70 -0.01
CA THR A 85 7.17 -4.25 0.58
C THR A 85 7.77 -3.24 1.57
N LEU A 86 7.87 -1.96 1.18
CA LEU A 86 8.33 -0.88 2.05
C LEU A 86 7.46 -0.72 3.29
N TRP A 87 6.13 -0.77 3.16
CA TRP A 87 5.23 -0.80 4.32
C TRP A 87 5.41 -2.06 5.18
N GLY A 88 5.75 -3.21 4.58
CA GLY A 88 6.10 -4.42 5.31
C GLY A 88 7.38 -4.26 6.14
N ALA A 89 8.41 -3.65 5.55
CA ALA A 89 9.63 -3.28 6.24
C ALA A 89 9.34 -2.29 7.38
N MET A 90 8.51 -1.26 7.14
CA MET A 90 8.08 -0.29 8.15
C MET A 90 7.46 -0.96 9.39
N VAL A 91 6.61 -1.98 9.20
CA VAL A 91 6.04 -2.76 10.32
C VAL A 91 7.12 -3.47 11.13
N ASN A 92 8.07 -4.14 10.45
CA ASN A 92 9.14 -4.89 11.11
C ASN A 92 10.14 -3.97 11.83
N THR A 93 10.52 -2.87 11.20
CA THR A 93 11.41 -1.85 11.77
C THR A 93 10.73 -1.17 12.96
N SER A 94 9.43 -0.87 12.90
CA SER A 94 8.68 -0.33 14.04
C SER A 94 8.66 -1.26 15.25
N ARG A 95 8.48 -2.56 15.05
CA ARG A 95 8.59 -3.56 16.14
C ARG A 95 10.01 -3.61 16.72
N SER A 96 11.01 -3.54 15.85
CA SER A 96 12.41 -3.52 16.28
C SER A 96 12.73 -2.26 17.08
N TYR A 97 12.24 -1.10 16.63
CA TYR A 97 12.34 0.18 17.33
C TYR A 97 11.71 0.08 18.72
N GLY A 98 10.45 -0.36 18.81
CA GLY A 98 9.76 -0.51 20.10
C GLY A 98 10.51 -1.43 21.08
N ARG A 99 11.03 -2.57 20.59
CA ARG A 99 11.84 -3.48 21.41
C ARG A 99 13.12 -2.79 21.90
N GLN A 100 13.84 -2.11 21.01
CA GLN A 100 15.10 -1.45 21.36
C GLN A 100 14.88 -0.31 22.35
N VAL A 101 13.85 0.51 22.18
CA VAL A 101 13.49 1.57 23.14
C VAL A 101 13.21 0.98 24.53
N LEU A 102 12.52 -0.16 24.60
CA LEU A 102 12.23 -0.81 25.88
C LEU A 102 13.48 -1.43 26.53
N THR A 103 14.38 -2.05 25.75
CA THR A 103 15.47 -2.88 26.28
C THR A 103 16.84 -2.19 26.35
N LEU A 104 17.10 -1.19 25.50
CA LEU A 104 18.42 -0.57 25.37
C LEU A 104 18.56 0.73 26.16
N ILE A 105 17.47 1.48 26.33
CA ILE A 105 17.44 2.71 27.12
C ILE A 105 17.27 2.34 28.59
N ASP A 106 18.25 2.67 29.41
CA ASP A 106 18.21 2.41 30.84
C ASP A 106 17.29 3.42 31.58
N GLY A 107 16.80 3.02 32.75
CA GLY A 107 16.04 3.89 33.67
C GLY A 107 16.83 4.15 34.95
N GLU A 108 16.52 5.24 35.64
CA GLU A 108 17.16 5.54 36.93
C GLU A 108 16.60 4.65 38.06
N GLY A 109 17.50 3.89 38.71
CA GLY A 109 17.21 3.12 39.93
C GLY A 109 16.39 1.84 39.73
N ALA A 110 15.79 1.33 40.81
CA ALA A 110 14.89 0.17 40.79
C ALA A 110 13.55 0.43 40.05
N ARG A 111 13.31 1.68 39.60
CA ARG A 111 12.20 2.03 38.71
C ARG A 111 12.60 1.75 37.27
N ARG A 112 12.06 0.65 36.74
CA ARG A 112 12.11 0.27 35.30
C ARG A 112 11.46 1.29 34.35
N GLU A 113 10.89 2.40 34.84
CA GLU A 113 10.09 3.34 34.06
C GLU A 113 10.87 4.62 33.75
N ASN A 114 11.67 4.57 32.68
CA ASN A 114 12.14 5.80 32.05
C ASN A 114 10.95 6.40 31.25
N PRO A 115 10.43 7.59 31.61
CA PRO A 115 9.26 8.18 30.97
C PRO A 115 9.49 8.50 29.48
N VAL A 116 10.76 8.63 29.06
CA VAL A 116 11.14 8.84 27.67
C VAL A 116 10.70 7.67 26.78
N LYS A 117 10.63 6.45 27.31
CA LYS A 117 10.13 5.29 26.56
C LYS A 117 8.69 5.51 26.08
N GLY A 118 7.80 5.95 26.97
CA GLY A 118 6.41 6.25 26.63
C GLY A 118 6.27 7.45 25.68
N LEU A 119 7.16 8.43 25.78
CA LEU A 119 7.23 9.55 24.83
C LEU A 119 7.63 9.06 23.42
N LEU A 120 8.72 8.29 23.31
CA LEU A 120 9.20 7.74 22.03
C LEU A 120 8.17 6.83 21.36
N PHE A 121 7.42 6.02 22.12
CA PHE A 121 6.31 5.23 21.57
C PHE A 121 5.20 6.09 20.98
N ARG A 122 4.75 7.13 21.70
CA ARG A 122 3.72 8.07 21.20
C ARG A 122 4.20 8.83 19.96
N ARG A 123 5.45 9.31 19.97
CA ARG A 123 6.08 9.98 18.83
C ARG A 123 6.20 9.06 17.62
N HIS A 124 6.52 7.78 17.81
CA HIS A 124 6.58 6.81 16.71
C HIS A 124 5.20 6.55 16.08
N VAL A 125 4.13 6.52 16.89
CA VAL A 125 2.75 6.46 16.37
C VAL A 125 2.40 7.73 15.61
N ALA A 126 2.76 8.91 16.13
CA ALA A 126 2.58 10.18 15.43
C ALA A 126 3.29 10.20 14.08
N TYR A 127 4.55 9.75 14.04
CA TYR A 127 5.34 9.59 12.82
C TYR A 127 4.62 8.76 11.76
N LEU A 128 4.11 7.57 12.13
CA LEU A 128 3.40 6.68 11.18
C LEU A 128 2.11 7.32 10.65
N ARG A 129 1.36 8.00 11.51
CA ARG A 129 0.12 8.69 11.13
C ARG A 129 0.39 9.89 10.22
N ALA A 130 1.42 10.68 10.55
CA ALA A 130 1.90 11.78 9.72
C ALA A 130 2.39 11.27 8.37
N LEU A 131 3.15 10.18 8.33
CA LEU A 131 3.64 9.59 7.08
C LEU A 131 2.51 9.12 6.17
N ARG A 132 1.50 8.44 6.72
CA ARG A 132 0.28 8.05 5.97
C ARG A 132 -0.40 9.27 5.32
N ALA A 133 -0.55 10.34 6.10
CA ALA A 133 -1.21 11.57 5.68
C ALA A 133 -0.36 12.32 4.62
N HIS A 134 0.96 12.36 4.83
CA HIS A 134 1.95 12.92 3.91
C HIS A 134 1.95 12.21 2.54
N LEU A 135 1.91 10.88 2.51
CA LEU A 135 1.83 10.11 1.26
C LEU A 135 0.51 10.33 0.48
N LYS A 136 -0.52 10.88 1.13
CA LYS A 136 -1.78 11.31 0.49
C LYS A 136 -1.77 12.78 0.08
N GLY A 137 -0.74 13.54 0.45
CA GLY A 137 -0.62 14.97 0.17
C GLY A 137 -1.39 15.87 1.14
N ASP A 138 -1.92 15.34 2.25
CA ASP A 138 -2.68 16.13 3.23
C ASP A 138 -2.38 15.69 4.67
N VAL A 139 -1.41 16.39 5.28
CA VAL A 139 -0.95 16.15 6.66
C VAL A 139 -2.03 16.48 7.70
N SER A 140 -3.03 17.32 7.37
CA SER A 140 -4.10 17.68 8.32
C SER A 140 -4.95 16.46 8.74
N THR A 141 -4.94 15.40 7.92
CA THR A 141 -5.66 14.14 8.18
C THR A 141 -4.93 13.18 9.12
N ALA A 142 -3.79 13.59 9.70
CA ALA A 142 -2.94 12.72 10.49
C ALA A 142 -3.48 12.37 11.89
N GLU A 143 -4.42 13.13 12.47
CA GLU A 143 -4.98 12.87 13.82
C GLU A 143 -3.87 12.71 14.89
N LEU A 144 -3.18 13.81 15.19
CA LEU A 144 -1.95 13.83 16.01
C LEU A 144 -2.15 14.32 17.45
N ASP A 145 -3.38 14.71 17.81
CA ASP A 145 -3.70 15.30 19.09
C ASP A 145 -3.26 14.41 20.27
N GLY A 146 -2.49 14.97 21.20
CA GLY A 146 -1.98 14.26 22.38
C GLY A 146 -0.81 13.28 22.12
N LEU A 147 -0.38 13.09 20.87
CA LEU A 147 0.78 12.25 20.54
C LEU A 147 2.09 13.04 20.46
N VAL A 148 2.01 14.29 19.99
CA VAL A 148 3.10 15.27 19.93
C VAL A 148 2.62 16.63 20.46
N PRO A 149 3.52 17.52 20.90
CA PRO A 149 3.14 18.86 21.34
C PRO A 149 2.48 19.68 20.23
N ASP A 150 1.49 20.51 20.58
CA ASP A 150 0.76 21.34 19.61
C ASP A 150 1.67 22.27 18.81
N VAL A 151 2.74 22.79 19.43
CA VAL A 151 3.78 23.60 18.76
C VAL A 151 4.49 22.86 17.63
N GLU A 152 4.62 21.54 17.72
CA GLU A 152 5.19 20.72 16.65
C GLU A 152 4.17 20.53 15.53
N ILE A 153 2.88 20.36 15.86
CA ILE A 153 1.79 20.26 14.88
C ILE A 153 1.63 21.56 14.09
N GLU A 154 1.74 22.72 14.74
CA GLU A 154 1.67 24.03 14.07
C GLU A 154 2.76 24.20 13.00
N ARG A 155 3.97 23.68 13.26
CA ARG A 155 5.09 23.70 12.32
C ARG A 155 4.89 22.79 11.10
N ALA A 156 3.90 21.88 11.13
CA ALA A 156 3.63 20.99 10.01
C ALA A 156 3.28 21.74 8.71
N ARG A 157 2.72 22.96 8.81
CA ARG A 157 2.37 23.79 7.65
C ARG A 157 3.58 24.33 6.90
N ASP A 158 4.66 24.59 7.62
CA ASP A 158 5.89 25.19 7.09
C ASP A 158 6.96 24.14 6.76
N SER A 159 6.72 22.88 7.12
CA SER A 159 7.65 21.78 6.88
C SER A 159 7.49 21.18 5.49
N ASN A 160 8.63 20.94 4.82
CA ASN A 160 8.67 20.17 3.58
C ASN A 160 8.44 18.67 3.83
N ASN A 161 8.82 18.16 5.00
CA ASN A 161 8.74 16.74 5.34
C ASN A 161 8.46 16.53 6.83
N PHE A 162 7.22 16.84 7.21
CA PHE A 162 6.80 16.77 8.60
C PHE A 162 6.98 15.41 9.29
N PRO A 163 6.73 14.25 8.63
CA PRO A 163 7.04 12.95 9.24
C PRO A 163 8.54 12.81 9.58
N ASN A 164 9.43 13.26 8.68
CA ASN A 164 10.86 13.21 8.94
C ASN A 164 11.28 14.15 10.10
N ASP A 165 10.59 15.28 10.28
CA ASP A 165 10.83 16.17 11.42
C ASP A 165 10.46 15.48 12.75
N ILE A 166 9.33 14.76 12.80
CA ILE A 166 8.94 13.97 13.99
C ILE A 166 10.01 12.91 14.30
N LEU A 167 10.51 12.22 13.26
CA LEU A 167 11.55 11.20 13.39
C LEU A 167 12.87 11.82 13.88
N SER A 168 13.27 12.97 13.34
CA SER A 168 14.46 13.73 13.73
C SER A 168 14.37 14.23 15.19
N GLY A 169 13.20 14.70 15.62
CA GLY A 169 12.95 15.04 17.02
C GLY A 169 13.06 13.82 17.95
N SER A 170 12.66 12.64 17.47
CA SER A 170 12.83 11.39 18.22
C SER A 170 14.30 10.98 18.32
N ALA A 171 15.10 11.19 17.27
CA ALA A 171 16.56 10.98 17.29
C ALA A 171 17.25 11.93 18.28
N ALA A 172 16.85 13.21 18.32
CA ALA A 172 17.39 14.18 19.27
C ALA A 172 17.14 13.78 20.73
N ILE A 173 15.95 13.23 21.03
CA ILE A 173 15.65 12.69 22.36
C ILE A 173 16.56 11.50 22.69
N ILE A 174 16.79 10.58 21.74
CA ILE A 174 17.68 9.43 21.94
C ILE A 174 19.14 9.90 22.15
N ALA A 175 19.58 10.95 21.47
CA ALA A 175 20.91 11.54 21.65
C ALA A 175 21.08 12.17 23.04
N GLU A 176 20.03 12.78 23.59
CA GLU A 176 20.03 13.29 24.97
C GLU A 176 20.16 12.15 26.00
N GLU A 177 19.46 11.03 25.80
CA GLU A 177 19.62 9.84 26.64
C GLU A 177 21.05 9.28 26.62
N PHE A 178 21.72 9.36 25.47
CA PHE A 178 23.15 9.02 25.33
C PHE A 178 24.05 10.00 26.08
N ALA A 179 23.83 11.30 25.93
CA ALA A 179 24.59 12.33 26.65
C ALA A 179 24.45 12.19 28.18
N GLN A 180 23.30 11.73 28.66
CA GLN A 180 23.03 11.47 30.07
C GLN A 180 23.51 10.09 30.56
N GLY A 181 24.22 9.32 29.72
CA GLY A 181 24.81 8.04 30.08
C GLY A 181 23.80 6.89 30.23
N ARG A 182 22.55 7.06 29.77
CA ARG A 182 21.51 6.01 29.79
C ARG A 182 21.56 5.08 28.58
N LEU A 183 22.46 5.36 27.64
CA LEU A 183 22.81 4.55 26.48
C LEU A 183 24.34 4.52 26.34
N ASP A 184 24.90 3.34 26.06
CA ASP A 184 26.29 3.23 25.58
C ASP A 184 26.35 3.43 24.05
N SER A 185 27.57 3.65 23.51
CA SER A 185 27.78 3.94 22.09
C SER A 185 27.28 2.84 21.16
N ILE A 186 27.34 1.56 21.58
CA ILE A 186 26.89 0.42 20.77
C ILE A 186 25.36 0.41 20.71
N ARG A 187 24.69 0.60 21.85
CA ARG A 187 23.23 0.68 21.93
C ARG A 187 22.69 1.89 21.18
N PHE A 188 23.33 3.04 21.30
CA PHE A 188 22.99 4.25 20.56
C PHE A 188 23.11 4.03 19.04
N SER A 189 24.25 3.49 18.57
CA SER A 189 24.45 3.15 17.16
C SER A 189 23.40 2.17 16.62
N ARG A 190 22.96 1.21 17.44
CA ARG A 190 21.91 0.26 17.05
C ARG A 190 20.54 0.92 16.89
N LEU A 191 20.19 1.85 17.78
CA LEU A 191 18.96 2.64 17.66
C LEU A 191 19.00 3.53 16.41
N GLU A 192 20.10 4.25 16.20
CA GLU A 192 20.29 5.10 15.02
C GLU A 192 20.18 4.31 13.71
N THR A 193 20.76 3.11 13.64
CA THR A 193 20.60 2.22 12.47
C THR A 193 19.12 1.92 12.20
N THR A 194 18.33 1.73 13.25
CA THR A 194 16.88 1.47 13.12
C THR A 194 16.14 2.73 12.64
N LEU A 195 16.55 3.93 13.05
CA LEU A 195 16.00 5.20 12.53
C LEU A 195 16.34 5.38 11.05
N VAL A 196 17.58 5.07 10.64
CA VAL A 196 18.00 5.06 9.23
C VAL A 196 17.12 4.11 8.41
N ASP A 197 16.83 2.91 8.92
CA ASP A 197 15.93 1.96 8.25
C ASP A 197 14.49 2.51 8.09
N LEU A 198 13.98 3.25 9.08
CA LEU A 198 12.69 3.94 8.98
C LEU A 198 12.72 5.01 7.89
N SER A 199 13.77 5.85 7.87
CA SER A 199 13.97 6.88 6.84
C SER A 199 14.10 6.30 5.44
N ASN A 200 14.82 5.19 5.28
CA ASN A 200 14.94 4.48 4.00
C ASN A 200 13.58 3.98 3.50
N CYS A 201 12.75 3.43 4.40
CA CYS A 201 11.40 3.03 4.04
C CYS A 201 10.53 4.23 3.62
N GLN A 202 10.60 5.33 4.38
CA GLN A 202 9.88 6.57 4.06
C GLN A 202 10.31 7.14 2.70
N GLY A 203 11.60 7.36 2.47
CA GLY A 203 12.12 7.91 1.22
C GLY A 203 11.79 7.04 0.01
N GLY A 204 11.77 5.70 0.19
CA GLY A 204 11.27 4.78 -0.83
C GLY A 204 9.79 5.01 -1.17
N MET A 205 8.95 5.21 -0.16
CA MET A 205 7.52 5.47 -0.37
C MET A 205 7.27 6.85 -0.97
N GLU A 206 8.04 7.88 -0.59
CA GLU A 206 7.99 9.21 -1.18
C GLU A 206 8.41 9.18 -2.65
N ARG A 207 9.49 8.46 -2.99
CA ARG A 207 9.88 8.26 -4.40
C ARG A 207 8.75 7.64 -5.20
N ILE A 208 8.08 6.63 -4.65
CA ILE A 208 6.90 6.05 -5.29
C ILE A 208 5.82 7.12 -5.40
N ALA A 209 5.38 7.78 -4.32
CA ALA A 209 4.31 8.77 -4.37
C ALA A 209 4.55 9.89 -5.39
N ASN A 210 5.76 10.45 -5.41
CA ASN A 210 6.11 11.66 -6.16
C ASN A 210 6.62 11.42 -7.57
N THR A 211 7.00 10.18 -7.94
CA THR A 211 7.52 9.85 -9.27
C THR A 211 6.54 8.96 -10.02
N PRO A 212 5.42 9.47 -10.57
CA PRO A 212 4.46 8.65 -11.33
C PRO A 212 5.06 8.08 -12.61
N LEU A 213 4.42 7.05 -13.19
CA LEU A 213 4.80 6.58 -14.52
C LEU A 213 4.69 7.72 -15.54
N PRO A 214 5.60 7.79 -16.54
CA PRO A 214 5.56 8.83 -17.57
C PRO A 214 4.19 8.92 -18.23
N TYR A 215 3.72 10.15 -18.46
CA TYR A 215 2.39 10.40 -19.03
C TYR A 215 2.05 9.57 -20.28
N PRO A 216 2.96 9.40 -21.28
CA PRO A 216 2.71 8.56 -22.46
C PRO A 216 2.34 7.11 -22.14
N TYR A 217 2.94 6.54 -21.09
CA TYR A 217 2.69 5.14 -20.67
C TYR A 217 1.29 4.94 -20.09
N VAL A 218 0.61 6.02 -19.70
CA VAL A 218 -0.75 6.00 -19.15
C VAL A 218 -1.76 6.41 -20.22
N TYR A 219 -1.47 7.51 -20.92
CA TYR A 219 -2.39 8.15 -21.84
C TYR A 219 -2.62 7.34 -23.11
N PHE A 220 -1.56 6.92 -23.81
CA PHE A 220 -1.68 6.20 -25.09
C PHE A 220 -2.40 4.87 -24.98
N PRO A 221 -2.12 3.97 -24.01
CA PRO A 221 -2.91 2.74 -23.84
C PRO A 221 -4.40 3.05 -23.68
N ARG A 222 -4.75 4.04 -22.85
CA ARG A 222 -6.15 4.41 -22.61
C ARG A 222 -6.81 4.96 -23.88
N LEU A 223 -6.13 5.85 -24.60
CA LEU A 223 -6.60 6.40 -25.86
C LEU A 223 -6.82 5.31 -26.91
N PHE A 224 -5.80 4.49 -27.16
CA PHE A 224 -5.84 3.46 -28.19
C PHE A 224 -6.83 2.34 -27.85
N SER A 225 -6.97 1.95 -26.58
CA SER A 225 -8.04 1.02 -26.17
C SER A 225 -9.42 1.59 -26.42
N ALA A 226 -9.66 2.87 -26.13
CA ALA A 226 -10.93 3.51 -26.39
C ALA A 226 -11.24 3.58 -27.91
N LEU A 227 -10.27 4.01 -28.71
CA LEU A 227 -10.40 4.05 -30.17
C LEU A 227 -10.65 2.65 -30.76
N PHE A 228 -9.92 1.64 -30.28
CA PHE A 228 -10.12 0.26 -30.71
C PHE A 228 -11.53 -0.24 -30.42
N CYS A 229 -12.07 0.01 -29.22
CA CYS A 229 -13.42 -0.42 -28.88
C CYS A 229 -14.51 0.24 -29.75
N VAL A 230 -14.29 1.48 -30.21
CA VAL A 230 -15.21 2.18 -31.12
C VAL A 230 -15.12 1.63 -32.55
N ILE A 231 -13.90 1.35 -33.02
CA ILE A 231 -13.64 0.90 -34.40
C ILE A 231 -14.00 -0.59 -34.60
N MET A 232 -13.78 -1.42 -33.58
CA MET A 232 -13.96 -2.88 -33.65
C MET A 232 -15.34 -3.34 -34.18
N PRO A 233 -16.49 -2.85 -33.69
CA PRO A 233 -17.79 -3.31 -34.19
C PRO A 233 -17.99 -3.03 -35.69
N LEU A 234 -17.45 -1.92 -36.23
CA LEU A 234 -17.54 -1.59 -37.65
C LEU A 234 -16.83 -2.61 -38.55
N SER A 235 -15.76 -3.23 -38.05
CA SER A 235 -15.03 -4.26 -38.79
C SER A 235 -15.63 -5.65 -38.60
N MET A 236 -16.16 -5.93 -37.41
CA MET A 236 -16.70 -7.26 -37.10
C MET A 236 -18.12 -7.46 -37.63
N VAL A 237 -18.88 -6.39 -37.88
CA VAL A 237 -20.30 -6.47 -38.27
C VAL A 237 -20.54 -7.27 -39.57
N THR A 238 -19.61 -7.21 -40.52
CA THR A 238 -19.69 -7.96 -41.79
C THR A 238 -19.56 -9.46 -41.59
N THR A 239 -18.87 -9.90 -40.54
CA THR A 239 -18.60 -11.31 -40.26
C THR A 239 -19.53 -11.91 -39.21
N LEU A 240 -19.88 -11.14 -38.16
CA LEU A 240 -20.67 -11.61 -37.02
C LEU A 240 -22.15 -11.20 -37.10
N GLY A 241 -22.51 -10.21 -37.91
CA GLY A 241 -23.87 -9.69 -38.03
C GLY A 241 -24.51 -9.37 -36.67
N TRP A 242 -25.71 -9.91 -36.42
CA TRP A 242 -26.45 -9.72 -35.17
C TRP A 242 -25.71 -10.14 -33.89
N PHE A 243 -24.67 -10.97 -33.99
CA PHE A 243 -23.85 -11.36 -32.84
C PHE A 243 -22.75 -10.34 -32.48
N THR A 244 -22.53 -9.32 -33.32
CA THR A 244 -21.48 -8.32 -33.12
C THR A 244 -21.52 -7.64 -31.75
N PRO A 245 -22.67 -7.14 -31.24
CA PRO A 245 -22.70 -6.47 -29.95
C PRO A 245 -22.27 -7.37 -28.79
N ILE A 246 -22.61 -8.66 -28.84
CA ILE A 246 -22.26 -9.60 -27.77
C ILE A 246 -20.74 -9.81 -27.74
N ILE A 247 -20.14 -10.11 -28.91
CA ILE A 247 -18.71 -10.41 -28.99
C ILE A 247 -17.86 -9.15 -28.78
N SER A 248 -18.24 -8.04 -29.40
CA SER A 248 -17.59 -6.74 -29.25
C SER A 248 -17.56 -6.29 -27.79
N THR A 249 -18.70 -6.37 -27.11
CA THR A 249 -18.79 -6.02 -25.68
C THR A 249 -17.91 -6.91 -24.80
N VAL A 250 -17.79 -8.21 -25.09
CA VAL A 250 -16.88 -9.10 -24.34
C VAL A 250 -15.42 -8.69 -24.52
N VAL A 251 -14.99 -8.43 -25.76
CA VAL A 251 -13.60 -8.00 -26.04
C VAL A 251 -13.31 -6.63 -25.41
N GLY A 252 -14.24 -5.68 -25.56
CA GLY A 252 -14.15 -4.35 -24.94
C GLY A 252 -14.09 -4.45 -23.41
N CYS A 253 -14.87 -5.33 -22.79
CA CYS A 253 -14.81 -5.59 -21.36
C CYS A 253 -13.41 -6.04 -20.92
N MET A 254 -12.82 -6.99 -21.63
CA MET A 254 -11.48 -7.51 -21.30
C MET A 254 -10.41 -6.41 -21.41
N LEU A 255 -10.38 -5.65 -22.52
CA LEU A 255 -9.40 -4.59 -22.73
C LEU A 255 -9.53 -3.46 -21.70
N LEU A 256 -10.75 -2.99 -21.45
CA LEU A 256 -11.00 -1.93 -20.47
C LEU A 256 -10.72 -2.39 -19.04
N ALA A 257 -11.03 -3.65 -18.70
CA ALA A 257 -10.68 -4.19 -17.39
C ALA A 257 -9.15 -4.23 -17.20
N MET A 258 -8.40 -4.68 -18.20
CA MET A 258 -6.93 -4.68 -18.15
C MET A 258 -6.35 -3.26 -18.01
N GLU A 259 -6.84 -2.31 -18.79
CA GLU A 259 -6.45 -0.89 -18.70
C GLU A 259 -6.71 -0.33 -17.29
N ARG A 260 -7.89 -0.63 -16.74
CA ARG A 260 -8.31 -0.11 -15.45
C ARG A 260 -7.51 -0.70 -14.29
N ILE A 261 -7.18 -2.00 -14.34
CA ILE A 261 -6.29 -2.64 -13.36
C ILE A 261 -4.93 -1.92 -13.31
N GLY A 262 -4.35 -1.61 -14.48
CA GLY A 262 -3.10 -0.86 -14.57
C GLY A 262 -3.19 0.52 -13.91
N THR A 263 -4.28 1.24 -14.17
CA THR A 263 -4.55 2.56 -13.56
C THR A 263 -4.63 2.47 -12.03
N ASP A 264 -5.36 1.50 -11.50
CA ASP A 264 -5.57 1.36 -10.06
C ASP A 264 -4.30 0.93 -9.31
N LEU A 265 -3.46 0.08 -9.90
CA LEU A 265 -2.19 -0.37 -9.31
C LEU A 265 -1.11 0.72 -9.34
N GLN A 266 -1.12 1.60 -10.34
CA GLN A 266 -0.14 2.68 -10.49
C GLN A 266 -0.16 3.69 -9.32
N ALA A 267 -1.30 3.84 -8.65
CA ALA A 267 -1.50 4.75 -7.52
C ALA A 267 -1.70 3.96 -6.20
N PRO A 268 -0.65 3.33 -5.64
CA PRO A 268 -0.79 2.43 -4.49
C PRO A 268 -1.31 3.12 -3.22
N PHE A 269 -1.06 4.42 -3.06
CA PHE A 269 -1.49 5.22 -1.90
C PHE A 269 -2.79 6.00 -2.15
N GLY A 270 -3.26 6.04 -3.40
CA GLY A 270 -4.42 6.81 -3.82
C GLY A 270 -5.75 6.15 -3.46
N ASN A 271 -6.84 6.80 -3.86
CA ASN A 271 -8.19 6.28 -3.68
C ASN A 271 -8.53 5.30 -4.82
N SER A 272 -7.98 4.09 -4.78
CA SER A 272 -8.31 2.99 -5.69
C SER A 272 -8.87 1.77 -4.95
N GLN A 273 -9.51 0.84 -5.66
CA GLN A 273 -10.03 -0.39 -5.05
C GLN A 273 -8.88 -1.30 -4.55
N HIS A 274 -7.73 -1.23 -5.22
CA HIS A 274 -6.54 -2.02 -4.93
C HIS A 274 -5.49 -1.27 -4.10
N ARG A 275 -5.85 -0.13 -3.52
CA ARG A 275 -4.94 0.68 -2.70
C ARG A 275 -4.39 -0.09 -1.51
N ILE A 276 -3.18 0.28 -1.09
CA ILE A 276 -2.63 -0.17 0.18
C ILE A 276 -3.42 0.49 1.30
N ARG A 277 -3.95 -0.34 2.21
CA ARG A 277 -4.72 0.11 3.38
C ARG A 277 -3.78 0.60 4.47
N MET A 278 -3.21 1.78 4.27
CA MET A 278 -2.23 2.39 5.18
C MET A 278 -2.80 2.61 6.58
N GLU A 279 -4.08 2.95 6.70
CA GLU A 279 -4.77 3.07 7.99
C GLU A 279 -4.72 1.75 8.79
N ASP A 280 -5.02 0.62 8.14
CA ASP A 280 -5.01 -0.70 8.78
C ASP A 280 -3.58 -1.07 9.22
N LEU A 281 -2.57 -0.73 8.40
CA LEU A 281 -1.17 -0.96 8.72
C LEU A 281 -0.72 -0.11 9.92
N CYS A 282 -1.04 1.19 9.94
CA CYS A 282 -0.72 2.08 11.06
C CYS A 282 -1.38 1.61 12.36
N LYS A 283 -2.68 1.26 12.32
CA LYS A 283 -3.41 0.73 13.49
C LYS A 283 -2.81 -0.59 13.98
N ASN A 284 -2.37 -1.46 13.07
CA ASN A 284 -1.69 -2.70 13.44
C ASN A 284 -0.37 -2.39 14.17
N ILE A 285 0.47 -1.50 13.63
CA ILE A 285 1.72 -1.10 14.28
C ILE A 285 1.45 -0.49 15.65
N GLU A 286 0.51 0.44 15.75
CA GLU A 286 0.09 1.06 17.01
C GLU A 286 -0.35 0.02 18.04
N LYS A 287 -1.16 -0.96 17.65
CA LYS A 287 -1.56 -2.07 18.54
C LYS A 287 -0.37 -2.91 19.00
N ASN A 288 0.57 -3.24 18.10
CA ASN A 288 1.78 -3.98 18.49
C ASN A 288 2.58 -3.19 19.53
N LEU A 289 2.82 -1.89 19.29
CA LEU A 289 3.58 -1.02 20.20
C LEU A 289 2.87 -0.87 21.54
N CYS A 290 1.55 -0.68 21.54
CA CYS A 290 0.75 -0.60 22.76
C CYS A 290 0.84 -1.88 23.60
N SER A 291 0.72 -3.06 22.97
CA SER A 291 0.90 -4.35 23.64
C SER A 291 2.31 -4.50 24.20
N MET A 292 3.35 -4.17 23.44
CA MET A 292 4.74 -4.22 23.91
C MET A 292 5.02 -3.30 25.11
N TYR A 293 4.36 -2.15 25.16
CA TYR A 293 4.54 -1.17 26.25
C TYR A 293 3.74 -1.55 27.51
N ASN A 294 2.49 -1.99 27.37
CA ASN A 294 1.58 -2.27 28.49
C ASN A 294 1.74 -3.68 29.09
N GLU A 295 2.13 -4.66 28.27
CA GLU A 295 2.39 -6.02 28.70
C GLU A 295 3.89 -6.31 28.55
N PRO A 296 4.75 -5.73 29.40
CA PRO A 296 6.11 -6.20 29.51
C PRO A 296 6.04 -7.58 30.19
N GLU A 297 5.70 -8.62 29.43
CA GLU A 297 5.63 -10.04 29.85
C GLU A 297 6.95 -10.56 30.47
N GLN A 298 7.97 -9.73 30.56
CA GLN A 298 9.27 -10.04 31.11
C GLN A 298 9.35 -9.97 32.64
N GLY A 299 8.30 -9.56 33.36
CA GLY A 299 8.30 -9.69 34.82
C GLY A 299 8.12 -11.15 35.26
N PRO A 300 6.90 -11.72 35.09
CA PRO A 300 6.58 -13.07 35.53
C PRO A 300 7.30 -14.15 34.71
N LEU A 301 7.32 -14.01 33.38
CA LEU A 301 7.85 -15.03 32.47
C LEU A 301 9.37 -15.13 32.56
N LEU A 302 10.07 -14.00 32.70
CA LEU A 302 11.53 -13.99 32.90
C LEU A 302 11.92 -14.51 34.29
N THR A 303 11.06 -14.33 35.29
CA THR A 303 11.22 -14.96 36.62
C THR A 303 11.06 -16.47 36.53
N HIS A 304 10.05 -16.96 35.80
CA HIS A 304 9.88 -18.39 35.51
C HIS A 304 11.03 -18.96 34.68
N LEU A 305 11.50 -18.25 33.64
CA LEU A 305 12.65 -18.67 32.83
C LEU A 305 13.95 -18.72 33.65
N LYS A 306 14.19 -17.73 34.51
CA LYS A 306 15.33 -17.75 35.45
C LYS A 306 15.21 -18.90 36.44
N ALA A 307 14.00 -19.20 36.93
CA ALA A 307 13.76 -20.34 37.80
C ALA A 307 14.03 -21.69 37.12
N LEU A 308 13.76 -21.81 35.81
CA LEU A 308 14.08 -23.00 35.00
C LEU A 308 15.58 -23.22 34.78
N ILE A 309 16.38 -22.14 34.78
CA ILE A 309 17.83 -22.20 34.55
C ILE A 309 18.60 -22.57 35.83
N GLY A 310 17.97 -22.46 37.02
CA GLY A 310 18.64 -22.62 38.31
C GLY A 310 19.68 -21.53 38.58
N PRO A 311 20.28 -21.48 39.79
CA PRO A 311 21.38 -20.55 40.05
C PRO A 311 22.57 -20.92 39.17
N ILE A 312 23.01 -20.00 38.30
CA ILE A 312 24.27 -20.13 37.59
C ILE A 312 25.36 -20.09 38.66
N ALA A 313 25.93 -21.26 38.99
CA ALA A 313 27.05 -21.34 39.91
C ALA A 313 28.21 -20.51 39.34
N PRO A 314 28.84 -19.62 40.12
CA PRO A 314 30.03 -18.92 39.64
C PRO A 314 31.08 -19.98 39.34
N SER A 315 31.55 -20.04 38.08
CA SER A 315 32.66 -20.89 37.72
C SER A 315 33.89 -20.41 38.50
N ALA A 316 34.22 -21.09 39.58
CA ALA A 316 35.47 -20.90 40.29
C ALA A 316 36.62 -21.31 39.36
N ARG A 317 37.11 -20.40 38.52
CA ARG A 317 38.50 -20.46 38.07
C ARG A 317 39.34 -19.97 39.25
N GLN A 318 39.72 -20.92 40.10
CA GLN A 318 40.91 -20.82 40.90
C GLN A 318 42.08 -20.54 39.94
N VAL A 319 42.54 -19.29 39.93
CA VAL A 319 43.90 -18.97 39.51
C VAL A 319 44.77 -19.41 40.68
N THR A 320 45.28 -20.63 40.61
CA THR A 320 46.34 -21.11 41.51
C THR A 320 47.68 -21.01 40.80
N ALA A 321 48.58 -20.29 41.47
CA ALA A 321 50.04 -20.19 41.33
C ALA A 321 50.57 -19.49 40.07
#